data_AF-A0A834UGI3-F1
#
_entry.id   AF-A0A834UGI3-F1
#
_cell.length_a   1.000
_cell.length_b   1.000
_cell.length_c   1.000
_cell.angle_alpha   90.00
_cell.angle_beta   90.00
_cell.angle_gamma   90.00
#
_symmetry.space_group_name_H-M   'P 1'
#
loop_
_entity.id
_entity.type
_entity.pdbx_description
1 polymer ?
#
loop_
_entity_poly.entity_id
_entity_poly.type
_entity_poly.pdbx_seq_one_letter_code
_entity_poly.pdbx_strand_id
1 'polypeptide(L)'
;MSHARLEIYDPFADLEKPSRCIKFLRLLWKFSRCVFSHVTLVSLVVAYCVIGAYAFESLEADHEKQIKKNVKYLRGNITEKLWKLTKEVEVLVRENWTLDALRELQGFESNLFTLLRKEGWDGSEEENTIQWTFAGALFYSIIVITTIGELKEIV
;
A
#
# COMPACT_ATOMS: atom_id res chain seq x y z
N MET A 1 61.14 -65.32 7.47
CA MET A 1 60.41 -64.88 6.25
C MET A 1 59.70 -63.58 6.60
N SER A 2 60.38 -62.45 6.44
CA SER A 2 59.90 -61.12 6.81
C SER A 2 59.10 -60.52 5.66
N HIS A 3 57.81 -60.31 5.86
CA HIS A 3 57.05 -59.45 4.97
C HIS A 3 57.48 -58.00 5.19
N ALA A 4 58.33 -57.50 4.30
CA ALA A 4 58.64 -56.08 4.21
C ALA A 4 57.36 -55.35 3.77
N ARG A 5 56.78 -54.58 4.68
CA ARG A 5 55.71 -53.62 4.39
C ARG A 5 56.32 -52.49 3.57
N LEU A 6 56.00 -52.43 2.27
CA LEU A 6 56.29 -51.27 1.43
C LEU A 6 55.45 -50.11 1.98
N GLU A 7 56.07 -49.20 2.72
CA GLU A 7 55.48 -47.90 3.00
C GLU A 7 55.43 -47.13 1.69
N ILE A 8 54.23 -47.01 1.12
CA ILE A 8 53.94 -46.07 0.05
C ILE A 8 54.08 -44.69 0.68
N TYR A 9 55.24 -44.06 0.49
CA TYR A 9 55.44 -42.65 0.79
C TYR A 9 54.54 -41.86 -0.16
N ASP A 10 53.37 -41.46 0.32
CA ASP A 10 52.40 -40.66 -0.42
C ASP A 10 52.85 -39.19 -0.32
N PRO A 11 53.55 -38.62 -1.33
CA PRO A 11 54.19 -37.30 -1.22
C PRO A 11 53.16 -36.16 -1.16
N PHE A 12 51.88 -36.50 -1.34
CA PHE A 12 50.73 -35.60 -1.28
C PHE A 12 50.00 -35.62 0.07
N ALA A 13 50.36 -36.50 1.02
CA ALA A 13 49.73 -36.52 2.34
C ALA A 13 50.03 -35.26 3.19
N ASP A 14 51.13 -34.57 2.88
CA ASP A 14 51.56 -33.34 3.55
C ASP A 14 51.16 -32.04 2.81
N LEU A 15 50.48 -32.15 1.67
CA LEU A 15 49.92 -31.01 0.96
C LEU A 15 48.52 -30.68 1.49
N GLU A 16 48.46 -29.55 2.20
CA GLU A 16 47.27 -28.89 2.78
C GLU A 16 46.79 -29.34 4.17
N LYS A 17 47.61 -29.08 5.20
CA LYS A 17 47.05 -28.68 6.49
C LYS A 17 46.37 -27.31 6.29
N PRO A 18 45.02 -27.19 6.24
CA PRO A 18 44.41 -25.94 5.84
C PRO A 18 44.73 -24.89 6.92
N SER A 19 45.32 -23.77 6.51
CA SER A 19 45.64 -22.67 7.41
C SER A 19 44.37 -22.22 8.16
N ARG A 20 44.53 -21.74 9.39
CA ARG A 20 43.39 -21.22 10.18
C ARG A 20 42.60 -20.16 9.38
N CYS A 21 43.29 -19.38 8.55
CA CYS A 21 42.71 -18.42 7.62
C CYS A 21 41.82 -19.08 6.56
N ILE A 22 42.25 -20.18 5.92
CA ILE A 22 41.44 -20.89 4.92
C ILE A 22 40.20 -21.52 5.56
N LYS A 23 40.30 -22.04 6.80
CA LYS A 23 39.14 -22.53 7.56
C LYS A 23 38.17 -21.40 7.90
N PHE A 24 38.69 -20.24 8.30
CA PHE A 24 37.90 -19.04 8.61
C PHE A 24 37.24 -18.45 7.36
N LEU A 25 37.95 -18.39 6.22
CA LEU A 25 37.41 -18.00 4.92
C LEU A 25 36.32 -18.97 4.44
N ARG A 26 36.50 -20.29 4.61
CA ARG A 26 35.45 -21.27 4.29
C ARG A 26 34.22 -21.14 5.21
N LEU A 27 34.42 -20.81 6.48
CA LEU A 27 33.33 -20.55 7.44
C LEU A 27 32.59 -19.25 7.10
N LEU A 28 33.31 -18.16 6.82
CA LEU A 28 32.74 -16.90 6.35
C LEU A 28 31.99 -17.06 5.03
N TRP A 29 32.48 -17.89 4.12
CA TRP A 29 31.81 -18.13 2.84
C TRP A 29 30.55 -18.99 3.00
N LYS A 30 30.57 -20.01 3.87
CA LYS A 30 29.36 -20.76 4.27
C LYS A 30 28.33 -19.86 4.96
N PHE A 31 28.77 -18.98 5.87
CA PHE A 31 27.93 -18.01 6.55
C PHE A 31 27.36 -16.99 5.56
N SER A 32 28.20 -16.45 4.68
CA SER A 32 27.81 -15.55 3.59
C SER A 32 26.76 -16.20 2.68
N ARG A 33 26.89 -17.49 2.35
CA ARG A 33 25.90 -18.21 1.53
C ARG A 33 24.55 -18.39 2.24
N CYS A 34 24.53 -18.60 3.55
CA CYS A 34 23.31 -18.71 4.35
C CYS A 34 22.63 -17.34 4.53
N VAL A 35 23.41 -16.32 4.89
CA VAL A 35 22.94 -14.93 5.05
C VAL A 35 22.47 -14.37 3.72
N PHE A 36 23.16 -14.67 2.61
CA PHE A 36 22.76 -14.25 1.27
C PHE A 36 21.37 -14.78 0.92
N SER A 37 21.05 -16.03 1.25
CA SER A 37 19.69 -16.56 1.00
C SER A 37 18.61 -15.76 1.74
N HIS A 38 18.82 -15.45 3.01
CA HIS A 38 17.85 -14.68 3.79
C HIS A 38 17.81 -13.20 3.39
N VAL A 39 18.98 -12.58 3.17
CA VAL A 39 19.10 -11.17 2.77
C VAL A 39 18.50 -10.95 1.39
N THR A 40 18.75 -11.84 0.42
CA THR A 40 18.14 -11.75 -0.91
C THR A 40 16.63 -11.91 -0.84
N LEU A 41 16.12 -12.85 -0.04
CA LEU A 41 14.67 -13.02 0.13
C LEU A 41 14.02 -11.77 0.73
N VAL A 42 14.58 -11.24 1.83
CA VAL A 42 14.07 -10.01 2.46
C VAL A 42 14.16 -8.82 1.51
N SER A 43 15.27 -8.65 0.82
CA SER A 43 15.45 -7.59 -0.16
C SER A 43 14.46 -7.69 -1.32
N LEU A 44 14.15 -8.90 -1.79
CA LEU A 44 13.16 -9.13 -2.84
C LEU A 44 11.77 -8.70 -2.39
N VAL A 45 11.38 -9.05 -1.16
CA VAL A 45 10.09 -8.66 -0.56
C VAL A 45 10.01 -7.14 -0.42
N VAL A 46 11.07 -6.49 0.08
CA VAL A 46 11.12 -5.02 0.19
C VAL A 46 11.02 -4.37 -1.19
N ALA A 47 11.77 -4.84 -2.17
CA ALA A 47 11.71 -4.32 -3.54
C ALA A 47 10.30 -4.47 -4.13
N TYR A 48 9.65 -5.61 -3.91
CA TYR A 48 8.28 -5.83 -4.34
C TYR A 48 7.29 -4.86 -3.68
N CYS A 49 7.45 -4.58 -2.37
CA CYS A 49 6.62 -3.60 -1.67
C CYS A 49 6.85 -2.16 -2.19
N VAL A 50 8.09 -1.79 -2.52
CA VAL A 50 8.40 -0.48 -3.11
C VAL A 50 7.82 -0.32 -4.50
N ILE A 51 7.90 -1.36 -5.34
CA ILE A 51 7.25 -1.37 -6.67
C ILE A 51 5.73 -1.24 -6.51
N GLY A 52 5.14 -1.98 -5.57
CA GLY A 52 3.72 -1.86 -5.22
C GLY A 52 3.36 -0.43 -4.78
N ALA A 53 4.17 0.19 -3.92
CA ALA A 53 3.95 1.55 -3.45
C ALA A 53 3.89 2.55 -4.60
N TYR A 54 4.86 2.50 -5.53
CA TYR A 54 4.85 3.37 -6.71
C TYR A 54 3.64 3.11 -7.60
N ALA A 55 3.27 1.84 -7.81
CA ALA A 55 2.12 1.49 -8.63
C ALA A 55 0.81 2.03 -8.02
N PHE A 56 0.53 1.73 -6.74
CA PHE A 56 -0.69 2.19 -6.07
C PHE A 56 -0.76 3.71 -5.95
N GLU A 57 0.33 4.37 -5.57
CA GLU A 57 0.37 5.85 -5.56
C GLU A 57 0.04 6.41 -6.94
N SER A 58 0.64 5.89 -8.01
CA SER A 58 0.40 6.39 -9.36
C SER A 58 -1.02 6.15 -9.88
N LEU A 59 -1.65 5.05 -9.45
CA LEU A 59 -2.99 4.68 -9.90
C LEU A 59 -4.10 5.36 -9.09
N GLU A 60 -3.91 5.49 -7.78
CA GLU A 60 -5.00 5.88 -6.87
C GLU A 60 -4.93 7.35 -6.43
N ALA A 61 -3.73 7.97 -6.37
CA ALA A 61 -3.60 9.32 -5.85
C ALA A 61 -4.35 10.38 -6.69
N ASP A 62 -4.36 10.22 -8.01
CA ASP A 62 -5.06 11.16 -8.89
C ASP A 62 -6.58 10.92 -8.87
N HIS A 63 -7.01 9.67 -8.74
CA HIS A 63 -8.42 9.32 -8.56
C HIS A 63 -8.98 9.89 -7.24
N GLU A 64 -8.24 9.74 -6.14
CA GLU A 64 -8.60 10.30 -4.82
C GLU A 64 -8.79 11.83 -4.88
N LYS A 65 -7.87 12.55 -5.54
CA LYS A 65 -7.98 14.00 -5.73
C LYS A 65 -9.23 14.37 -6.54
N GLN A 66 -9.55 13.60 -7.58
CA GLN A 66 -10.75 13.85 -8.39
C GLN A 66 -12.03 13.65 -7.57
N ILE A 67 -12.10 12.62 -6.74
CA ILE A 67 -13.24 12.39 -5.83
C ILE A 67 -13.40 13.56 -4.88
N LYS A 68 -12.31 14.01 -4.24
CA LYS A 68 -12.34 15.16 -3.31
C LYS A 68 -12.84 16.44 -3.99
N LYS A 69 -12.42 16.69 -5.23
CA LYS A 69 -12.94 17.80 -6.06
C LYS A 69 -14.42 17.65 -6.39
N ASN A 70 -14.85 16.45 -6.75
CA ASN A 70 -16.24 16.16 -7.09
C ASN A 70 -17.17 16.38 -5.90
N VAL A 71 -16.79 15.93 -4.70
CA VAL A 71 -17.56 16.17 -3.48
C VAL A 71 -17.68 17.67 -3.20
N LYS A 72 -16.55 18.40 -3.26
CA LYS A 72 -16.55 19.85 -3.06
C LYS A 72 -17.46 20.57 -4.08
N TYR A 73 -17.43 20.15 -5.33
CA TYR A 73 -18.31 20.67 -6.39
C TYR A 73 -19.78 20.35 -6.12
N LEU A 74 -20.10 19.10 -5.77
CA LEU A 74 -21.47 18.70 -5.42
C LEU A 74 -22.03 19.53 -4.27
N ARG A 75 -21.24 19.73 -3.20
CA ARG A 75 -21.61 20.56 -2.05
C ARG A 75 -21.84 22.02 -2.45
N GLY A 76 -20.99 22.57 -3.32
CA GLY A 76 -21.18 23.91 -3.88
C GLY A 76 -22.47 24.02 -4.70
N ASN A 77 -22.74 23.04 -5.56
CA ASN A 77 -23.90 23.03 -6.43
C ASN A 77 -25.22 22.94 -5.65
N ILE A 78 -25.32 22.09 -4.62
CA ILE A 78 -26.51 22.04 -3.77
C ILE A 78 -26.70 23.34 -2.99
N THR A 79 -25.62 23.93 -2.48
CA THR A 79 -25.69 25.22 -1.78
C THR A 79 -26.25 26.32 -2.68
N GLU A 80 -25.79 26.40 -3.93
CA GLU A 80 -26.26 27.36 -4.93
C GLU A 80 -27.73 27.11 -5.30
N LYS A 81 -28.15 25.85 -5.46
CA LYS A 81 -29.56 25.51 -5.71
C LYS A 81 -30.46 25.94 -4.57
N LEU A 82 -30.08 25.66 -3.32
CA LEU A 82 -30.83 26.07 -2.14
C LEU A 82 -30.91 27.61 -2.04
N TRP A 83 -29.83 28.31 -2.40
CA TRP A 83 -29.83 29.78 -2.46
C TRP A 83 -30.79 30.31 -3.52
N LYS A 84 -30.82 29.72 -4.72
CA LYS A 84 -31.76 30.08 -5.78
C LYS A 84 -33.21 29.83 -5.37
N LEU A 85 -33.52 28.68 -4.77
CA LEU A 85 -34.85 28.39 -4.21
C LEU A 85 -35.30 29.45 -3.19
N THR A 86 -34.35 30.00 -2.43
CA THR A 86 -34.61 31.06 -1.44
C THR A 86 -34.86 32.42 -2.11
N LYS A 87 -34.29 32.67 -3.30
CA LYS A 87 -34.33 33.96 -3.99
C LYS A 87 -35.42 34.09 -5.06
N GLU A 88 -35.88 32.99 -5.63
CA GLU A 88 -36.84 32.96 -6.74
C GLU A 88 -38.30 33.20 -6.30
N VAL A 89 -38.58 33.21 -5.00
CA VAL A 89 -39.92 33.42 -4.45
C VAL A 89 -40.06 34.80 -3.81
N GLU A 90 -41.18 35.49 -4.06
CA GLU A 90 -41.48 36.82 -3.51
C GLU A 90 -41.77 36.78 -2.00
N VAL A 91 -42.44 35.72 -1.54
CA VAL A 91 -42.70 35.42 -0.13
C VAL A 91 -42.25 34.00 0.19
N LEU A 92 -41.36 33.88 1.17
CA LEU A 92 -40.74 32.61 1.54
C LEU A 92 -41.62 31.85 2.54
N VAL A 93 -42.44 30.94 2.01
CA VAL A 93 -43.29 30.06 2.82
C VAL A 93 -42.49 28.82 3.21
N ARG A 94 -42.38 28.58 4.53
CA ARG A 94 -41.53 27.53 5.09
C ARG A 94 -41.89 26.15 4.56
N GLU A 95 -43.17 25.78 4.56
CA GLU A 95 -43.61 24.43 4.18
C GLU A 95 -43.25 24.11 2.73
N ASN A 96 -43.55 25.01 1.79
CA ASN A 96 -43.25 24.84 0.38
C ASN A 96 -41.74 24.79 0.14
N TRP A 97 -41.00 25.74 0.72
CA TRP A 97 -39.54 25.77 0.60
C TRP A 97 -38.89 24.50 1.18
N THR A 98 -39.38 24.01 2.32
CA THR A 98 -38.83 22.80 2.97
C THR A 98 -39.04 21.58 2.08
N LEU A 99 -40.20 21.45 1.42
CA LEU A 99 -40.46 20.34 0.50
C LEU A 99 -39.52 20.36 -0.71
N ASP A 100 -39.27 21.52 -1.31
CA ASP A 100 -38.38 21.64 -2.47
C ASP A 100 -36.90 21.49 -2.07
N ALA A 101 -36.49 22.05 -0.93
CA ALA A 101 -35.15 21.89 -0.38
C ALA A 101 -34.85 20.41 -0.07
N LEU A 102 -35.80 19.67 0.52
CA LEU A 102 -35.66 18.24 0.77
C LEU A 102 -35.50 17.44 -0.53
N ARG A 103 -36.22 17.81 -1.59
CA ARG A 103 -36.08 17.14 -2.90
C ARG A 103 -34.68 17.31 -3.49
N GLU A 104 -34.11 18.51 -3.43
CA GLU A 104 -32.75 18.75 -3.90
C GLU A 104 -31.71 18.05 -3.01
N LEU A 105 -31.92 18.01 -1.70
CA LEU A 105 -31.06 17.31 -0.76
C LEU A 105 -31.05 15.80 -1.00
N GLN A 106 -32.19 15.17 -1.28
CA GLN A 106 -32.25 13.73 -1.62
C GLN A 106 -31.40 13.39 -2.86
N GLY A 107 -31.37 14.29 -3.85
CA GLY A 107 -30.50 14.14 -5.02
C GLY A 107 -29.02 14.24 -4.67
N PHE A 108 -28.67 15.20 -3.81
CA PHE A 108 -27.30 15.33 -3.29
C PHE A 108 -26.88 14.10 -2.48
N GLU A 109 -27.72 13.61 -1.56
CA GLU A 109 -27.48 12.42 -0.75
C GLU A 109 -27.27 11.17 -1.59
N SER A 110 -28.05 10.99 -2.66
CA SER A 110 -27.90 9.85 -3.58
C SER A 110 -26.54 9.85 -4.30
N ASN A 111 -26.08 11.04 -4.73
CA ASN A 111 -24.76 11.19 -5.34
C ASN A 111 -23.65 10.98 -4.30
N LEU A 112 -23.81 11.53 -3.11
CA LEU A 112 -22.86 11.38 -2.01
C LEU A 112 -22.71 9.92 -1.59
N PHE A 113 -23.82 9.18 -1.50
CA PHE A 113 -23.83 7.76 -1.19
C PHE A 113 -23.05 6.94 -2.23
N THR A 114 -23.17 7.32 -3.52
CA THR A 114 -22.40 6.68 -4.58
C THR A 114 -20.90 6.91 -4.41
N LEU A 115 -20.49 8.13 -4.08
CA LEU A 115 -19.08 8.46 -3.81
C LEU A 115 -18.53 7.72 -2.58
N LEU A 116 -19.33 7.57 -1.53
CA LEU A 116 -18.95 6.82 -0.33
C LEU A 116 -18.82 5.32 -0.60
N ARG A 117 -19.78 4.72 -1.31
CA ARG A 117 -19.87 3.26 -1.45
C ARG A 117 -19.06 2.70 -2.61
N LYS A 118 -18.96 3.43 -3.72
CA LYS A 118 -18.33 2.94 -4.95
C LYS A 118 -16.95 3.54 -5.20
N GLU A 119 -16.82 4.85 -4.98
CA GLU A 119 -15.58 5.58 -5.28
C GLU A 119 -14.65 5.66 -4.05
N GLY A 120 -15.06 5.14 -2.89
CA GLY A 120 -14.19 5.04 -1.71
C GLY A 120 -13.86 6.39 -1.06
N TRP A 121 -14.76 7.38 -1.14
CA TRP A 121 -14.54 8.66 -0.47
C TRP A 121 -14.43 8.50 1.06
N ASP A 122 -13.40 9.09 1.66
CA ASP A 122 -13.05 8.96 3.08
C ASP A 122 -13.75 9.97 4.01
N GLY A 123 -14.58 10.85 3.46
CA GLY A 123 -15.24 11.94 4.20
C GLY A 123 -14.43 13.23 4.32
N SER A 124 -13.16 13.24 3.89
CA SER A 124 -12.33 14.44 3.85
C SER A 124 -12.47 15.15 2.51
N GLU A 125 -12.59 16.48 2.55
CA GLU A 125 -12.57 17.32 1.35
C GLU A 125 -11.25 18.08 1.19
N GLU A 126 -10.29 17.86 2.09
CA GLU A 126 -8.99 18.51 2.06
C GLU A 126 -8.09 17.84 1.02
N GLU A 127 -7.90 18.50 -0.13
CA GLU A 127 -7.09 18.00 -1.25
C GLU A 127 -5.61 17.73 -0.88
N ASN A 128 -5.10 18.38 0.17
CA ASN A 128 -3.72 18.18 0.64
C ASN A 128 -3.56 16.94 1.53
N THR A 129 -4.66 16.38 2.04
CA THR A 129 -4.65 15.17 2.87
C THR A 129 -5.00 13.98 2.00
N ILE A 130 -4.03 13.46 1.26
CA ILE A 130 -4.21 12.26 0.41
C ILE A 130 -3.77 11.00 1.15
N GLN A 131 -4.57 9.94 1.06
CA GLN A 131 -4.25 8.63 1.64
C GLN A 131 -3.18 7.93 0.80
N TRP A 132 -3.30 8.04 -0.53
CA TRP A 132 -2.39 7.41 -1.49
C TRP A 132 -1.11 8.23 -1.71
N THR A 133 -0.41 8.54 -0.62
CA THR A 133 1.00 8.97 -0.69
C THR A 133 1.91 7.77 -0.81
N PHE A 134 3.16 7.95 -1.24
CA PHE A 134 4.17 6.88 -1.22
C PHE A 134 4.19 6.07 0.08
N ALA A 135 4.16 6.75 1.24
CA ALA A 135 4.17 6.09 2.55
C ALA A 135 2.89 5.29 2.81
N GLY A 136 1.71 5.82 2.42
CA GLY A 136 0.43 5.13 2.52
C GLY A 136 0.34 3.92 1.59
N ALA A 137 0.76 4.08 0.34
CA ALA A 137 0.82 3.02 -0.66
C ALA A 137 1.82 1.91 -0.30
N LEU A 138 2.95 2.26 0.32
CA LEU A 138 3.92 1.31 0.86
C LEU A 138 3.33 0.52 2.02
N PHE A 139 2.68 1.20 2.96
CA PHE A 139 2.00 0.55 4.08
C PHE A 139 0.90 -0.41 3.60
N TYR A 140 0.11 0.02 2.60
CA TYR A 140 -0.89 -0.82 1.95
C TYR A 140 -0.27 -2.07 1.31
N SER A 141 0.82 -1.91 0.54
CA SER A 141 1.54 -3.03 -0.07
C SER A 141 2.02 -4.06 0.97
N ILE A 142 2.49 -3.60 2.13
CA ILE A 142 2.90 -4.46 3.25
C ILE A 142 1.69 -5.22 3.83
N ILE A 143 0.56 -4.55 4.05
CA ILE A 143 -0.66 -5.20 4.59
C ILE A 143 -1.20 -6.26 3.63
N VAL A 144 -1.17 -6.00 2.33
CA VAL A 144 -1.63 -6.94 1.29
C VAL A 144 -0.76 -8.19 1.28
N ILE A 145 0.57 -8.05 1.21
CA ILE A 145 1.46 -9.22 1.16
C ILE A 145 1.51 -10.01 2.47
N THR A 146 1.26 -9.35 3.61
CA THR A 146 1.15 -9.99 4.92
C THR A 146 -0.26 -10.54 5.19
N THR A 147 -1.19 -10.37 4.25
CA THR A 147 -2.60 -10.80 4.30
C THR A 147 -3.35 -10.34 5.55
N ILE A 148 -2.93 -9.23 6.17
CA ILE A 148 -3.60 -8.64 7.35
C ILE A 148 -4.96 -8.04 6.93
N GLY A 149 -5.03 -7.47 5.72
CA GLY A 149 -6.19 -6.70 5.25
C GLY A 149 -7.46 -7.52 4.99
N GLU A 150 -7.35 -8.84 4.80
CA GLU A 150 -8.49 -9.72 4.50
C GLU A 150 -9.29 -10.13 5.76
N LEU A 151 -8.79 -9.83 6.95
CA LEU A 151 -9.42 -10.24 8.23
C LEU A 151 -10.69 -9.44 8.61
N LYS A 152 -11.21 -8.58 7.73
CA LYS A 152 -12.42 -7.76 8.00
C LYS A 152 -13.75 -8.36 7.55
N GLU A 153 -13.78 -9.52 6.90
CA GLU A 153 -15.05 -10.22 6.58
C GLU A 153 -15.58 -11.14 7.70
N ILE A 154 -14.99 -11.10 8.91
CA ILE A 154 -15.45 -11.91 10.05
C ILE A 154 -15.51 -11.07 11.34
N VAL A 155 -16.33 -10.01 11.37
CA VAL A 155 -17.01 -9.50 12.58
C VAL A 155 -18.32 -8.84 12.19
#